data_AF-A0A1I5WIH7-F1
#
_entry.id   AF-A0A1I5WIH7-F1
#
_cell.length_a   1.000
_cell.length_b   1.000
_cell.length_c   1.000
_cell.angle_alpha   90.00
_cell.angle_beta   90.00
_cell.angle_gamma   90.00
#
_symmetry.space_group_name_H-M   'P 1'
#
loop_
_entity.id
_entity.type
_entity.pdbx_description
1 polymer ?
#
loop_
_entity_poly.entity_id
_entity_poly.type
_entity_poly.pdbx_seq_one_letter_code
_entity_poly.pdbx_strand_id
1 'polypeptide(L)'
;MSTKQISEAEMREALGLSPSSPKESTPKEKAKRSTVYTLVELSVRQKTGGPAFRFEYRSRSISTLTARLEAEKAVRQQGLEVWAVLDIHQTSE
;
A
#
# COMPACT_ATOMS: atom_id res chain seq x y z
N MET A 1 67.46 5.21 -9.28
CA MET A 1 66.25 5.91 -8.78
C MET A 1 65.09 5.49 -9.67
N SER A 2 64.37 4.40 -9.35
CA SER A 2 63.24 3.93 -10.16
C SER A 2 62.00 4.77 -9.87
N THR A 3 61.48 5.45 -10.89
CA THR A 3 60.19 6.15 -10.83
C THR A 3 59.07 5.12 -10.92
N LYS A 4 58.36 4.93 -9.80
CA LYS A 4 57.19 4.04 -9.74
C LYS A 4 56.03 4.74 -10.48
N GLN A 5 55.74 4.29 -11.69
CA GLN A 5 54.59 4.75 -12.48
C GLN A 5 53.32 4.27 -11.76
N ILE A 6 52.61 5.19 -11.12
CA ILE A 6 51.31 4.91 -10.50
C ILE A 6 50.28 4.96 -11.63
N SER A 7 49.43 3.93 -11.70
CA SER A 7 48.44 3.82 -12.75
C SER A 7 47.29 4.82 -12.55
N GLU A 8 46.66 5.28 -13.63
CA GLU A 8 45.53 6.22 -13.56
C GLU A 8 44.38 5.69 -12.68
N ALA A 9 44.19 4.36 -12.69
CA ALA A 9 43.21 3.68 -11.85
C ALA A 9 43.47 3.90 -10.35
N GLU A 10 44.72 3.76 -9.90
CA GLU A 10 45.11 3.98 -8.50
C GLU A 10 44.92 5.44 -8.07
N MET A 11 45.18 6.41 -8.96
CA MET A 11 44.93 7.82 -8.66
C MET A 11 43.44 8.13 -8.51
N ARG A 12 42.58 7.51 -9.34
CA ARG A 12 41.12 7.68 -9.25
C ARG A 12 40.53 7.06 -7.98
N GLU A 13 41.04 5.91 -7.55
CA GLU A 13 40.63 5.28 -6.28
C GLU A 13 41.04 6.12 -5.06
N ALA A 14 42.27 6.64 -5.03
CA ALA A 14 42.74 7.50 -3.95
C ALA A 14 41.94 8.82 -3.82
N LEU A 15 41.37 9.29 -4.93
CA LEU A 15 40.51 10.48 -4.98
C LEU A 15 39.02 10.18 -4.78
N GLY A 16 38.64 8.91 -4.58
CA GLY A 16 37.24 8.50 -4.41
C GLY A 16 36.35 8.74 -5.65
N LEU A 17 36.97 8.84 -6.83
CA LEU A 17 36.29 9.12 -8.11
C LEU A 17 35.96 7.84 -8.90
N SER A 18 36.19 6.66 -8.31
CA SER A 18 35.78 5.40 -8.92
C SER A 18 34.25 5.36 -9.03
N PRO A 19 33.68 5.02 -10.21
CA PRO A 19 32.25 4.87 -10.36
C PRO A 19 31.83 3.71 -9.46
N SER A 20 31.27 4.04 -8.30
CA SER A 20 30.68 3.07 -7.40
C SER A 20 29.68 2.28 -8.22
N SER A 21 29.98 1.01 -8.46
CA SER A 21 29.00 0.05 -8.96
C SER A 21 27.72 0.24 -8.14
N PRO A 22 26.54 0.35 -8.77
CA PRO A 22 25.30 0.46 -8.04
C PRO A 22 25.20 -0.81 -7.19
N LYS A 23 25.40 -0.64 -5.88
CA LYS A 23 25.25 -1.68 -4.89
C LYS A 23 23.84 -2.20 -5.09
N GLU A 24 23.73 -3.39 -5.65
CA GLU A 24 22.50 -4.14 -5.80
C GLU A 24 21.87 -4.22 -4.41
N SER A 25 20.97 -3.28 -4.14
CA SER A 25 20.12 -3.33 -2.97
C SER A 25 19.20 -4.52 -3.19
N THR A 26 19.69 -5.67 -2.74
CA THR A 26 18.92 -6.79 -2.23
C THR A 26 17.50 -6.34 -1.89
N PRO A 27 16.45 -7.03 -2.39
CA PRO A 27 15.09 -6.64 -2.09
C PRO A 27 14.95 -6.70 -0.57
N LYS A 28 14.94 -5.51 0.06
CA LYS A 28 14.63 -5.36 1.48
C LYS A 28 13.32 -6.09 1.67
N GLU A 29 13.40 -7.25 2.31
CA GLU A 29 12.28 -7.96 2.88
C GLU A 29 11.42 -6.88 3.53
N LYS A 30 10.25 -6.62 2.92
CA LYS A 30 9.35 -5.59 3.40
C LYS A 30 9.00 -6.04 4.81
N ALA A 31 9.64 -5.43 5.82
CA ALA A 31 9.22 -5.52 7.20
C ALA A 31 7.69 -5.45 7.17
N LYS A 32 7.02 -6.47 7.72
CA LYS A 32 5.56 -6.53 7.83
C LYS A 32 5.11 -5.19 8.45
N ARG A 33 4.81 -4.21 7.60
CA ARG A 33 4.22 -2.96 8.03
C ARG A 33 2.82 -3.40 8.44
N SER A 34 2.52 -3.31 9.72
CA SER A 34 1.16 -3.45 10.23
C SER A 34 0.27 -2.62 9.30
N THR A 35 -0.50 -3.30 8.47
CA THR A 35 -1.23 -2.62 7.41
C THR A 35 -2.45 -2.06 8.07
N VAL A 36 -2.42 -0.76 8.36
CA VAL A 36 -3.59 -0.06 8.89
C VAL A 36 -4.61 0.04 7.76
N TYR A 37 -5.82 -0.43 8.00
CA TYR A 37 -6.94 -0.34 7.06
C TYR A 37 -8.21 0.10 7.78
N THR A 38 -9.13 0.71 7.04
CA THR A 38 -10.46 1.03 7.56
C THR A 38 -11.42 -0.07 7.16
N LEU A 39 -12.04 -0.72 8.15
CA LEU A 39 -13.13 -1.66 7.95
C LEU A 39 -14.44 -0.89 7.94
N VAL A 40 -15.22 -1.06 6.88
CA VAL A 40 -16.53 -0.46 6.70
C VAL A 40 -17.56 -1.58 6.63
N GLU A 41 -18.55 -1.50 7.51
CA GLU A 41 -19.64 -2.45 7.57
C GLU A 41 -20.92 -1.78 7.12
N LEU A 42 -21.51 -2.30 6.06
CA LEU A 42 -22.73 -1.79 5.46
C LEU A 42 -23.84 -2.83 5.60
N SER A 43 -25.06 -2.35 5.81
CA SER A 43 -26.26 -3.14 5.57
C SER A 43 -26.69 -2.89 4.14
N VAL A 44 -26.76 -3.94 3.33
CA VAL A 44 -27.07 -3.86 1.90
C VAL A 44 -28.26 -4.76 1.57
N ARG A 45 -28.98 -4.41 0.52
CA ARG A 45 -30.14 -5.17 0.02
C ARG A 45 -30.06 -5.36 -1.49
N GLN A 46 -30.78 -6.35 -1.98
CA GLN A 46 -30.98 -6.51 -3.42
C GLN A 46 -31.93 -5.42 -3.95
N LYS A 47 -31.65 -4.92 -5.15
CA LYS A 47 -32.51 -3.92 -5.83
C LYS A 47 -33.90 -4.46 -6.15
N THR A 48 -34.02 -5.75 -6.37
CA THR A 48 -35.27 -6.48 -6.63
C THR A 48 -36.13 -6.68 -5.38
N GLY A 49 -35.67 -6.23 -4.21
CA GLY A 49 -36.29 -6.49 -2.93
C GLY A 49 -35.76 -7.76 -2.26
N GLY A 50 -35.75 -7.78 -0.93
CA GLY A 50 -35.22 -8.88 -0.13
C GLY A 50 -34.72 -8.41 1.23
N PRO A 51 -34.40 -9.35 2.14
CA PRO A 51 -33.83 -9.02 3.43
C PRO A 51 -32.46 -8.36 3.28
N ALA A 52 -32.17 -7.39 4.15
CA ALA A 52 -30.87 -6.76 4.20
C ALA A 52 -29.83 -7.70 4.83
N PHE A 53 -28.60 -7.66 4.34
CA PHE A 53 -27.48 -8.43 4.85
C PHE A 53 -26.25 -7.55 5.08
N ARG A 54 -25.29 -8.07 5.86
CA ARG A 54 -24.05 -7.35 6.20
C ARG A 54 -23.05 -7.50 5.05
N PHE A 55 -22.44 -6.38 4.70
CA PHE A 55 -21.38 -6.28 3.70
C PHE A 55 -20.17 -5.62 4.35
N GLU A 56 -19.06 -6.36 4.39
CA GLU A 56 -17.79 -5.85 4.88
C GLU A 56 -16.92 -5.37 3.71
N TYR A 57 -16.34 -4.19 3.86
CA TYR A 57 -15.40 -3.62 2.92
C TYR A 57 -14.13 -3.16 3.63
N ARG A 58 -12.98 -3.64 3.16
CA ARG A 58 -11.66 -3.25 3.67
C ARG A 58 -11.06 -2.20 2.76
N SER A 59 -11.05 -0.95 3.22
CA SER A 59 -10.39 0.15 2.53
C SER A 59 -8.97 0.34 3.02
N ARG A 60 -8.04 0.59 2.09
CA ARG A 60 -6.66 0.98 2.41
C ARG A 60 -6.55 2.44 2.83
N SER A 61 -7.62 3.21 2.66
CA SER A 61 -7.68 4.61 3.03
C SER A 61 -7.91 4.73 4.53
N ILE A 62 -7.14 5.62 5.17
CA ILE A 62 -7.32 5.98 6.58
C ILE A 62 -8.55 6.89 6.76
N SER A 63 -8.92 7.64 5.72
CA SER A 63 -10.10 8.52 5.74
C SER A 63 -11.41 7.70 5.79
N THR A 64 -12.21 7.94 6.82
CA THR A 64 -13.53 7.29 7.01
C THR A 64 -14.50 7.61 5.88
N LEU A 65 -14.53 8.87 5.43
CA LEU A 65 -15.37 9.31 4.33
C LEU A 65 -14.97 8.62 3.01
N THR A 66 -13.66 8.56 2.74
CA THR A 66 -13.15 7.91 1.54
C THR A 66 -13.46 6.41 1.56
N ALA A 67 -13.21 5.75 2.68
CA ALA A 67 -13.51 4.33 2.87
C ALA A 67 -15.00 4.03 2.67
N ARG A 68 -15.88 4.89 3.18
CA ARG A 68 -17.33 4.78 2.97
C ARG A 68 -17.70 4.90 1.49
N LEU A 69 -17.18 5.91 0.79
CA LEU A 69 -17.48 6.10 -0.64
C LEU A 69 -17.00 4.93 -1.49
N GLU A 70 -15.82 4.38 -1.18
CA GLU A 70 -15.29 3.18 -1.83
C GLU A 70 -16.18 1.96 -1.57
N ALA A 71 -16.63 1.76 -0.33
CA ALA A 71 -17.55 0.68 0.04
C ALA A 71 -18.89 0.81 -0.69
N GLU A 72 -19.51 2.00 -0.69
CA GLU A 72 -20.77 2.23 -1.40
C GLU A 72 -20.63 2.00 -2.91
N LYS A 73 -19.49 2.40 -3.49
CA LYS A 73 -19.18 2.13 -4.90
C LYS A 73 -19.08 0.64 -5.17
N ALA A 74 -18.41 -0.13 -4.31
CA ALA A 74 -18.30 -1.58 -4.43
C ALA A 74 -19.68 -2.27 -4.36
N VAL A 75 -20.55 -1.85 -3.44
CA VAL A 75 -21.93 -2.36 -3.33
C VAL A 75 -22.71 -2.09 -4.61
N ARG A 76 -22.61 -0.87 -5.17
CA ARG A 76 -23.28 -0.50 -6.42
C ARG A 76 -22.77 -1.32 -7.61
N GLN A 77 -21.47 -1.60 -7.68
CA GLN A 77 -20.88 -2.45 -8.71
C GLN A 77 -21.38 -3.90 -8.64
N GLN A 78 -21.69 -4.39 -7.44
CA GLN A 78 -22.31 -5.70 -7.24
C GLN A 78 -23.83 -5.71 -7.53
N GLY A 79 -24.40 -4.58 -7.96
CA GLY A 79 -25.83 -4.47 -8.23
C GLY A 79 -26.71 -4.40 -7.00
N LEU A 80 -26.11 -4.20 -5.82
CA LEU A 80 -26.80 -4.08 -4.54
C LEU A 80 -27.08 -2.60 -4.22
N GLU A 81 -27.93 -2.38 -3.22
CA GLU A 81 -28.23 -1.06 -2.69
C GLU A 81 -27.85 -0.98 -1.20
N VAL A 82 -27.25 0.14 -0.81
CA VAL A 82 -26.89 0.38 0.59
C VAL A 82 -28.12 0.86 1.34
N TRP A 83 -28.48 0.14 2.39
CA TRP A 83 -29.60 0.47 3.28
C TRP A 83 -29.17 1.34 4.45
N ALA A 84 -28.08 0.96 5.12
CA ALA A 84 -27.54 1.70 6.26
C ALA A 84 -26.04 1.44 6.40
N VAL A 85 -25.32 2.39 7.00
CA VAL A 85 -23.96 2.16 7.49
C VAL A 85 -24.09 1.59 8.90
N LEU A 86 -23.48 0.44 9.14
CA LEU A 86 -23.51 -0.22 10.46
C LEU A 86 -22.35 0.28 11.32
N ASP A 87 -21.14 0.19 10.79
CA ASP A 87 -19.95 0.60 11.53
C ASP A 87 -18.79 0.99 10.60
N ILE A 88 -17.92 1.88 11.09
CA ILE A 88 -16.68 2.28 10.42
C ILE A 88 -15.59 2.43 11.47
N HIS A 89 -14.57 1.58 11.40
CA HIS A 89 -13.44 1.65 12.32
C HIS A 89 -12.12 1.33 11.61
N GLN A 90 -11.03 1.83 12.18
CA GLN A 90 -9.68 1.53 11.71
C GLN A 90 -9.10 0.37 12.49
N THR A 91 -8.51 -0.57 11.77
CA THR A 91 -7.88 -1.77 12.31
C THR A 91 -6.45 -1.86 11.78
N SER A 92 -5.56 -2.39 12.59
CA SER A 92 -4.19 -2.75 12.19
C SER A 92 -4.05 -4.27 12.26
N GLU A 93 -3.54 -4.90 11.19
CA GLU A 93 -3.19 -6.33 11.17
C GLU A 93 -1.77 -6.59 11.70
#